data_AF-A0A6J5VQ26-F1
#
_entry.id   AF-A0A6J5VQ26-F1
#
_cell.length_a   1.000
_cell.length_b   1.000
_cell.length_c   1.000
_cell.angle_alpha   90.00
_cell.angle_beta   90.00
_cell.angle_gamma   90.00
#
_symmetry.space_group_name_H-M   'P 1'
#
loop_
_entity.id
_entity.type
_entity.pdbx_description
1 polymer ?
#
loop_
_entity_poly.entity_id
_entity_poly.type
_entity_poly.pdbx_seq_one_letter_code
_entity_poly.pdbx_strand_id
1 'polypeptide(L)'
;MESYLEVCSKVMTQRLQTIQKEKSLEASSTSNEMYYIEECIGLVEEIGDIDNDTFNKMLEKIVLVEWRKIFVTMSDARRRAWLASL
;
A
#
# COMPACT_ATOMS: atom_id res chain seq x y z
N MET A 1 -44.56 23.86 8.16
CA MET A 1 -44.23 22.43 8.25
C MET A 1 -43.28 22.02 7.13
N GLU A 2 -43.53 22.44 5.89
CA GLU A 2 -42.66 22.17 4.72
C GLU A 2 -41.22 22.65 4.86
N SER A 3 -41.00 23.85 5.41
CA SER A 3 -39.66 24.39 5.67
C SER A 3 -38.79 23.52 6.59
N TYR A 4 -39.39 22.81 7.55
CA TYR A 4 -38.65 21.94 8.46
C TYR A 4 -38.22 20.64 7.78
N LEU A 5 -39.10 20.08 6.94
CA LEU A 5 -38.82 18.88 6.15
C LEU A 5 -37.70 19.14 5.13
N GLU A 6 -37.70 20.31 4.50
CA GLU A 6 -36.64 20.78 3.60
C GLU A 6 -35.27 20.79 4.30
N VAL A 7 -35.22 21.35 5.51
CA VAL A 7 -33.99 21.42 6.32
C VAL A 7 -33.51 20.03 6.70
N CYS A 8 -34.40 19.14 7.16
CA CYS A 8 -34.06 17.76 7.49
C CYS A 8 -33.51 16.98 6.28
N SER A 9 -34.13 17.14 5.12
CA SER A 9 -33.68 16.52 3.87
C SER A 9 -32.26 16.96 3.51
N LYS A 10 -32.00 18.28 3.54
CA LYS A 10 -30.69 18.86 3.24
C LYS A 10 -29.60 18.35 4.19
N VAL A 11 -29.90 18.28 5.48
CA VAL A 11 -28.95 17.76 6.49
C VAL A 11 -28.65 16.28 6.27
N MET A 12 -29.66 15.47 5.93
CA MET A 12 -29.48 14.05 5.62
C MET A 12 -28.63 13.84 4.36
N THR A 13 -28.88 14.60 3.28
CA THR A 13 -28.07 14.53 2.06
C THR A 13 -26.63 14.93 2.30
N GLN A 14 -26.38 16.00 3.07
CA GLN A 14 -25.03 16.43 3.42
C GLN A 14 -24.30 15.36 4.23
N ARG A 15 -24.96 14.73 5.21
CA ARG A 15 -24.37 13.63 5.99
C ARG A 15 -24.03 12.43 5.12
N LEU A 16 -24.91 12.04 4.20
CA LEU A 16 -24.64 10.95 3.26
C LEU A 16 -23.44 11.25 2.35
N GLN A 17 -23.32 12.49 1.85
CA GLN A 17 -22.17 12.91 1.05
C GLN A 17 -20.86 12.90 1.84
N THR A 18 -20.88 13.35 3.10
CA THR A 18 -19.71 13.29 4.00
C THR A 18 -19.29 11.85 4.27
N ILE A 19 -20.24 10.96 4.61
CA ILE A 19 -19.99 9.54 4.84
C ILE A 19 -19.46 8.86 3.56
N GLN A 20 -19.99 9.20 2.38
CA GLN A 20 -19.51 8.69 1.10
C GLN A 20 -18.06 9.14 0.83
N LYS A 21 -17.74 10.39 1.15
CA LYS A 21 -16.39 10.96 0.99
C LYS A 21 -15.39 10.37 1.98
N GLU A 22 -15.79 10.19 3.23
CA GLU A 22 -14.99 9.49 4.26
C GLU A 22 -14.77 8.03 3.87
N LYS A 23 -15.80 7.32 3.40
CA LYS A 23 -15.67 5.96 2.87
C LYS A 23 -14.78 5.92 1.62
N SER A 24 -14.78 6.96 0.78
CA SER A 24 -13.86 7.07 -0.36
C SER A 24 -12.41 7.37 0.06
N LEU A 25 -12.21 8.08 1.17
CA LEU A 25 -10.89 8.35 1.75
C LEU A 25 -10.34 7.10 2.45
N GLU A 26 -11.19 6.35 3.15
CA GLU A 26 -10.85 5.04 3.70
C GLU A 26 -10.72 3.97 2.59
N ALA A 27 -11.47 4.07 1.49
CA ALA A 27 -11.24 3.25 0.30
C ALA A 27 -9.98 3.70 -0.48
N SER A 28 -9.47 4.91 -0.24
CA SER A 28 -8.17 5.37 -0.71
C SER A 28 -7.03 4.98 0.24
N SER A 29 -7.33 4.57 1.48
CA SER A 29 -6.37 3.92 2.39
C SER A 29 -6.25 2.42 2.13
N THR A 30 -7.22 1.80 1.45
CA THR A 30 -6.94 0.70 0.52
C THR A 30 -6.19 1.25 -0.68
N SER A 31 -4.90 1.47 -0.52
CA SER A 31 -3.92 1.50 -1.61
C SER A 31 -4.04 0.18 -2.37
N ASN A 32 -4.94 0.18 -3.33
CA ASN A 32 -5.20 -0.88 -4.26
C ASN A 32 -3.86 -1.31 -4.89
N GLU A 33 -3.35 -2.49 -4.52
CA GLU A 33 -2.57 -3.32 -5.45
C GLU A 33 -1.30 -2.70 -6.08
N MET A 34 -0.55 -1.90 -5.33
CA MET A 34 0.80 -1.47 -5.74
C MET A 34 1.84 -2.05 -4.78
N TYR A 35 2.90 -2.64 -5.33
CA TYR A 35 4.00 -3.30 -4.61
C TYR A 35 3.60 -4.64 -4.00
N TYR A 36 3.40 -5.63 -4.86
CA TYR A 36 3.08 -7.00 -4.46
C TYR A 36 4.30 -7.72 -3.88
N ILE A 37 4.06 -8.74 -3.05
CA ILE A 37 5.15 -9.58 -2.53
C ILE A 37 5.82 -10.33 -3.69
N GLU A 38 5.00 -10.83 -4.61
CA GLU A 38 5.40 -11.55 -5.82
C GLU A 38 6.32 -10.70 -6.71
N GLU A 39 6.05 -9.39 -6.81
CA GLU A 39 6.90 -8.44 -7.53
C GLU A 39 8.27 -8.29 -6.86
N CYS A 40 8.29 -8.18 -5.53
CA CYS A 40 9.54 -8.11 -4.77
C CYS A 40 10.38 -9.40 -4.91
N ILE A 41 9.72 -10.56 -4.90
CA ILE A 41 10.37 -11.85 -5.12
C ILE A 41 10.95 -11.91 -6.54
N GLY A 42 10.18 -11.53 -7.56
CA GLY A 42 10.66 -11.52 -8.95
C GLY A 42 11.91 -10.65 -9.13
N LEU A 43 11.94 -9.46 -8.54
CA LEU A 43 13.11 -8.58 -8.58
C LEU A 43 14.35 -9.18 -7.88
N VAL A 44 14.16 -9.99 -6.83
CA VAL A 44 15.24 -10.69 -6.14
C VAL A 44 15.77 -11.86 -6.97
N GLU A 45 14.88 -12.62 -7.60
CA GLU A 45 15.26 -13.70 -8.52
C GLU A 45 16.03 -13.18 -9.74
N GLU A 46 15.66 -11.99 -10.26
CA GLU A 46 16.40 -11.31 -11.35
C GLU A 46 17.80 -10.84 -10.94
N ILE A 47 18.02 -10.50 -9.67
CA ILE A 47 19.34 -10.11 -9.16
C ILE A 47 20.31 -11.30 -9.23
N GLY A 48 19.83 -12.50 -8.87
CA GLY A 48 20.65 -13.72 -8.79
C GLY A 48 21.71 -13.66 -7.69
N ASP A 49 22.35 -14.80 -7.40
CA ASP A 49 23.44 -14.90 -6.42
C ASP A 49 23.06 -14.45 -5.00
N ILE A 50 21.86 -14.85 -4.55
CA ILE A 50 21.35 -14.60 -3.21
C ILE A 50 21.19 -15.94 -2.50
N ASP A 51 21.81 -16.05 -1.32
CA ASP A 51 21.70 -17.25 -0.50
C ASP A 51 20.36 -17.28 0.25
N ASN A 52 19.97 -18.48 0.70
CA ASN A 52 18.68 -18.71 1.34
C ASN A 52 18.50 -17.92 2.66
N ASP A 53 19.57 -17.64 3.42
CA ASP A 53 19.47 -16.86 4.66
C ASP A 53 19.10 -15.40 4.33
N THR A 54 19.81 -14.81 3.39
CA THR A 54 19.51 -13.46 2.88
C THR A 54 18.10 -13.37 2.30
N PHE A 55 17.68 -14.37 1.52
CA PHE A 55 16.34 -14.43 0.96
C PHE A 55 15.25 -14.48 2.05
N ASN A 56 15.43 -15.33 3.07
CA ASN A 56 14.48 -15.44 4.17
C ASN A 56 14.39 -14.14 4.99
N LYS A 57 15.52 -13.48 5.27
CA LYS A 57 15.54 -12.18 5.95
C LYS A 57 14.85 -11.08 5.13
N MET A 58 14.98 -11.12 3.81
CA MET A 58 14.25 -10.22 2.92
C MET A 58 12.73 -10.43 3.07
N LEU A 59 12.27 -11.70 3.08
CA LEU A 59 10.85 -12.04 3.26
C LEU A 59 10.28 -11.44 4.55
N GLU A 60 11.02 -11.50 5.65
CA GLU A 60 10.62 -10.90 6.94
C GLU A 60 10.37 -9.39 6.83
N LYS A 61 11.12 -8.67 5.99
CA LYS A 61 10.96 -7.22 5.79
C LYS A 61 9.80 -6.90 4.86
N ILE A 62 9.68 -7.60 3.73
CA ILE A 62 8.71 -7.26 2.68
C ILE A 62 7.25 -7.63 3.02
N VAL A 63 6.99 -8.27 4.16
CA VAL A 63 5.63 -8.39 4.71
C VAL A 63 5.01 -7.00 4.95
N LEU A 64 5.83 -6.00 5.26
CA LEU A 64 5.40 -4.61 5.44
C LEU A 64 5.35 -3.87 4.10
N VAL A 65 4.25 -3.17 3.84
CA VAL A 65 3.99 -2.48 2.57
C VAL A 65 5.00 -1.35 2.31
N GLU A 66 5.46 -0.68 3.35
CA GLU A 66 6.46 0.39 3.28
C GLU A 66 7.79 -0.16 2.76
N TRP A 67 8.20 -1.34 3.23
CA TRP A 67 9.41 -2.00 2.75
C TRP A 67 9.28 -2.45 1.30
N ARG A 68 8.11 -2.95 0.87
CA ARG A 68 7.87 -3.27 -0.55
C ARG A 68 8.00 -2.04 -1.45
N LYS A 69 7.39 -0.92 -1.05
CA LYS A 69 7.48 0.34 -1.77
C LYS A 69 8.93 0.83 -1.86
N ILE A 70 9.68 0.78 -0.75
CA ILE A 70 11.09 1.16 -0.73
C ILE A 70 11.89 0.24 -1.68
N PHE A 71 11.68 -1.07 -1.58
CA PHE A 71 12.42 -2.06 -2.36
C PHE A 71 12.19 -1.93 -3.87
N VAL A 72 10.92 -1.83 -4.30
CA VAL A 72 10.58 -1.68 -5.73
C VAL A 72 11.13 -0.36 -6.30
N THR A 73 11.16 0.71 -5.51
CA THR A 73 11.67 2.02 -5.97
C THR A 73 13.20 2.16 -5.96
N MET A 74 13.92 1.28 -5.27
CA MET A 74 15.39 1.26 -5.32
C MET A 74 15.90 0.91 -6.71
N SER A 75 17.06 1.46 -7.12
CA SER A 75 17.79 0.93 -8.28
C SER A 75 18.37 -0.45 -7.98
N ASP A 76 18.66 -1.24 -9.01
CA ASP A 76 19.23 -2.59 -8.83
C ASP A 76 20.49 -2.60 -7.98
N ALA A 77 21.38 -1.61 -8.16
CA ALA A 77 22.59 -1.47 -7.35
C ALA A 77 22.27 -1.25 -5.86
N ARG A 78 21.22 -0.47 -5.55
CA ARG A 78 20.78 -0.23 -4.17
C ARG A 78 20.07 -1.45 -3.58
N ARG A 79 19.27 -2.17 -4.38
CA ARG A 79 18.64 -3.43 -3.94
C ARG A 79 19.70 -4.46 -3.58
N ARG A 80 20.72 -4.67 -4.43
CA ARG A 80 21.85 -5.57 -4.15
C ARG A 80 22.59 -5.19 -2.88
N ALA A 81 22.91 -3.90 -2.71
CA ALA A 81 23.59 -3.43 -1.51
C ALA A 81 22.73 -3.59 -0.24
N TRP A 82 21.42 -3.37 -0.34
CA TRP A 82 20.49 -3.58 0.77
C TRP A 82 20.39 -5.06 1.15
N LEU A 83 20.24 -5.95 0.17
CA LEU A 83 20.19 -7.41 0.39
C LEU A 83 21.48 -7.91 1.04
N ALA A 84 22.65 -7.45 0.58
CA ALA A 84 23.94 -7.78 1.20
C ALA A 84 24.13 -7.24 2.64
N SER A 85 23.23 -6.36 3.11
CA SER A 85 23.24 -5.82 4.47
C SER A 85 22.28 -6.52 5.44
N LEU A 86 21.48 -7.48 4.95
CA LEU A 86 20.53 -8.26 5.75
C LEU A 86 21.24 -9.43 6.46
#